data_AF-A0A231HCR5-F1
#
_entry.id   AF-A0A231HCR5-F1
#
_cell.length_a   1.000
_cell.length_b   1.000
_cell.length_c   1.000
_cell.angle_alpha   90.00
_cell.angle_beta   90.00
_cell.angle_gamma   90.00
#
_symmetry.space_group_name_H-M   'P 1'
#
loop_
_entity.id
_entity.type
_entity.pdbx_description
1 polymer ?
#
loop_
_entity_poly.entity_id
_entity_poly.type
_entity_poly.pdbx_seq_one_letter_code
_entity_poly.pdbx_strand_id
1 'polypeptide(L)'
;MDVLSFVSSLVWPGVAVTGLVMFRKNLNRWMEERPQELKVAGVLEAKWREQADRVVEETAAAREGELPEGSDADWPGGRMPLALKLLDKVREVPVLAILEGWGEVEEELEKALVAWDPTTVRNRDGKPNLAQLIRRATTANELPGWVEHNYNAMRKLRNLAAHSMAVDPSQAFEFLSLADLVMNELRRRATAQSGE
;
A
#
# COMPACT_ATOMS: atom_id res chain seq x y z
N MET A 1 8.23 26.60 43.18
CA MET A 1 8.36 25.49 42.20
C MET A 1 7.34 24.47 42.63
N ASP A 2 6.17 24.54 41.99
CA ASP A 2 4.94 24.15 42.66
C ASP A 2 4.57 22.72 42.27
N VAL A 3 4.71 21.82 43.24
CA VAL A 3 4.37 20.39 43.17
C VAL A 3 2.91 20.18 42.70
N LEU A 4 2.04 21.15 42.96
CA LEU A 4 0.64 21.20 42.49
C LEU A 4 0.50 21.22 40.97
N SER A 5 1.41 21.88 40.23
CA SER A 5 1.36 21.94 38.77
C SER A 5 1.68 20.57 38.13
N PHE A 6 2.59 19.82 38.74
CA PHE A 6 3.01 18.50 38.30
C PHE A 6 1.92 17.44 38.55
N VAL A 7 1.20 17.56 39.68
CA VAL A 7 0.06 16.68 39.97
C VAL A 7 -1.09 16.98 39.00
N SER A 8 -1.36 18.25 38.68
CA SER A 8 -2.44 18.61 37.74
C SER A 8 -2.17 18.14 36.30
N SER A 9 -0.91 18.06 35.85
CA SER A 9 -0.58 17.59 34.49
C SER A 9 -0.69 16.08 34.33
N LEU A 10 -0.61 15.31 35.43
CA LEU A 10 -0.76 13.85 35.43
C LEU A 10 -2.20 13.36 35.54
N VAL A 11 -3.13 14.24 35.94
CA VAL A 11 -4.56 13.88 36.06
C VAL A 11 -5.19 13.66 34.69
N TRP A 12 -4.86 14.50 33.69
CA TRP A 12 -5.39 14.39 32.33
C TRP A 12 -5.07 13.05 31.65
N PRO A 13 -3.81 12.56 31.63
CA PRO A 13 -3.49 11.25 31.05
C PRO A 13 -4.18 10.10 31.79
N GLY A 14 -4.28 10.18 33.12
CA GLY A 14 -5.00 9.19 33.93
C GLY A 14 -6.48 9.11 33.56
N VAL A 15 -7.16 10.26 33.50
CA VAL A 15 -8.58 10.35 33.11
C VAL A 15 -8.79 9.89 31.67
N ALA A 16 -7.89 10.25 30.74
CA ALA A 16 -7.96 9.81 29.35
C ALA A 16 -7.83 8.28 29.22
N VAL A 17 -6.89 7.67 29.95
CA VAL A 17 -6.69 6.21 29.94
C VAL A 17 -7.88 5.51 30.60
N THR A 18 -8.39 6.00 31.74
CA THR A 18 -9.56 5.42 32.40
C THR A 18 -10.81 5.55 31.52
N GLY A 19 -11.01 6.70 30.87
CA GLY A 19 -12.09 6.91 29.90
C GLY A 19 -12.00 5.94 28.72
N LEU A 20 -10.80 5.81 28.12
CA LEU A 20 -10.57 4.89 27.01
C LEU A 20 -10.84 3.43 27.41
N VAL A 21 -10.42 3.01 28.60
CA VAL A 21 -10.65 1.65 29.10
C VAL A 21 -12.13 1.39 29.39
N MET A 22 -12.86 2.35 29.95
CA MET A 22 -14.30 2.22 30.14
C MET A 22 -15.05 2.13 28.80
N PHE A 23 -14.65 2.94 27.81
CA PHE A 23 -15.27 2.92 26.48
C PHE A 23 -14.80 1.78 25.59
N ARG A 24 -13.67 1.13 25.88
CA ARG A 24 -13.12 0.02 25.07
C ARG A 24 -14.10 -1.13 24.90
N LYS A 25 -14.87 -1.49 25.94
CA LYS A 25 -15.89 -2.54 25.84
C LYS A 25 -17.08 -2.11 24.98
N ASN A 26 -17.51 -0.85 25.07
CA ASN A 26 -18.59 -0.32 24.24
C ASN A 26 -18.15 -0.15 22.79
N LEU A 27 -16.92 0.30 22.53
CA LEU A 27 -16.34 0.45 21.19
C LEU A 27 -16.17 -0.90 20.50
N ASN A 28 -15.68 -1.93 21.21
CA ASN A 28 -15.59 -3.28 20.65
C ASN A 28 -16.97 -3.84 20.32
N ARG A 29 -17.95 -3.66 21.21
CA ARG A 29 -19.34 -4.08 20.95
C ARG A 29 -19.96 -3.31 19.77
N TRP A 30 -19.66 -2.02 19.63
CA TRP A 30 -20.12 -1.20 18.52
C TRP A 30 -19.46 -1.59 17.18
N MET A 31 -18.19 -2.04 17.20
CA MET A 31 -17.52 -2.59 16.02
C MET A 31 -18.00 -4.01 15.66
N GLU A 32 -18.32 -4.84 16.65
CA GLU A 32 -18.88 -6.19 16.45
C GLU A 32 -20.33 -6.15 15.95
N GLU A 33 -21.14 -5.18 16.41
CA GLU A 33 -22.56 -5.06 16.03
C GLU A 33 -22.81 -4.34 14.68
N ARG A 34 -21.76 -3.87 13.96
CA ARG A 34 -21.86 -3.09 12.69
C ARG A 34 -23.14 -2.25 12.64
N PRO A 35 -23.22 -1.09 13.31
CA PRO A 35 -24.47 -0.36 13.46
C PRO A 35 -25.02 -0.01 12.08
N GLN A 36 -26.08 -0.73 11.67
CA GLN A 36 -26.76 -0.48 10.39
C GLN A 36 -27.53 0.84 10.42
N GLU A 37 -27.78 1.40 11.62
CA GLU A 37 -28.51 2.66 11.80
C GLU A 37 -27.86 3.51 12.90
N LEU A 38 -27.24 4.61 12.48
CA LEU A 38 -26.84 5.71 13.36
C LEU A 38 -27.97 6.74 13.38
N LYS A 39 -28.83 6.63 14.39
CA LYS A 39 -29.89 7.61 14.67
C LYS A 39 -29.29 8.89 15.22
N VAL A 40 -28.82 9.76 14.33
CA VAL A 40 -28.51 11.15 14.64
C VAL A 40 -29.72 12.00 14.26
N ALA A 41 -30.48 12.38 15.29
CA ALA A 41 -31.52 13.42 15.31
C ALA A 41 -31.95 13.98 13.92
N GLY A 42 -32.84 13.25 13.24
CA GLY A 42 -33.95 13.84 12.49
C GLY A 42 -33.76 14.29 11.04
N VAL A 43 -32.58 14.19 10.40
CA VAL A 43 -32.43 14.71 9.01
C VAL A 43 -31.70 13.78 8.01
N LEU A 44 -31.02 12.71 8.45
CA LEU A 44 -30.05 11.98 7.59
C LEU A 44 -30.37 10.51 7.26
N GLU A 45 -31.56 10.00 7.59
CA GLU A 45 -31.86 8.56 7.48
C GLU A 45 -32.29 8.05 6.09
N ALA A 46 -32.44 8.90 5.06
CA ALA A 46 -33.09 8.47 3.82
C ALA A 46 -32.20 8.27 2.59
N LYS A 47 -30.85 8.32 2.68
CA LYS A 47 -30.00 8.23 1.47
C LYS A 47 -28.98 7.09 1.43
N TRP A 48 -28.70 6.42 2.55
CA TRP A 48 -27.68 5.37 2.59
C TRP A 48 -28.13 4.05 1.95
N ARG A 49 -29.41 3.66 2.09
CA ARG A 49 -29.95 2.47 1.42
C ARG A 49 -29.97 2.65 -0.10
N GLU A 50 -30.48 3.79 -0.56
CA GLU A 50 -30.56 4.09 -1.99
C GLU A 50 -29.16 4.23 -2.62
N GLN A 51 -28.18 4.79 -1.90
CA GLN A 51 -26.79 4.84 -2.38
C GLN A 51 -26.08 3.49 -2.31
N ALA A 52 -26.29 2.68 -1.26
CA ALA A 52 -25.70 1.36 -1.17
C ALA A 52 -26.27 0.41 -2.22
N ASP A 53 -27.59 0.42 -2.41
CA ASP A 53 -28.25 -0.38 -3.43
C ASP A 53 -27.85 0.08 -4.83
N ARG A 54 -27.75 1.40 -5.08
CA ARG A 54 -27.23 1.92 -6.36
C ARG A 54 -25.76 1.55 -6.61
N VAL A 55 -24.90 1.56 -5.58
CA VAL A 55 -23.50 1.09 -5.72
C VAL A 55 -23.43 -0.42 -5.96
N VAL A 56 -24.29 -1.22 -5.33
CA VAL A 56 -24.38 -2.66 -5.58
C VAL A 56 -24.90 -2.94 -7.00
N GLU A 57 -25.88 -2.17 -7.49
CA GLU A 57 -26.40 -2.29 -8.85
C GLU A 57 -25.38 -1.83 -9.90
N GLU A 58 -24.67 -0.72 -9.67
CA GLU A 58 -23.57 -0.25 -10.52
C GLU A 58 -22.40 -1.25 -10.56
N THR A 59 -22.08 -1.91 -9.44
CA THR A 59 -21.02 -2.93 -9.38
C THR A 59 -21.46 -4.29 -9.92
N ALA A 60 -22.74 -4.64 -9.84
CA ALA A 60 -23.29 -5.84 -10.47
C ALA A 60 -23.36 -5.68 -11.99
N ALA A 61 -23.75 -4.51 -12.50
CA ALA A 61 -23.72 -4.19 -13.93
C ALA A 61 -22.29 -4.10 -14.48
N ALA A 62 -21.32 -3.64 -13.68
CA ALA A 62 -19.90 -3.66 -14.04
C ALA A 62 -19.27 -5.06 -14.04
N ARG A 63 -19.94 -6.09 -13.49
CA ARG A 63 -19.42 -7.47 -13.42
C ARG A 63 -19.67 -8.27 -14.71
N GLU A 64 -20.55 -7.78 -15.58
CA GLU A 64 -20.73 -8.29 -16.96
C GLU A 64 -19.86 -7.53 -17.98
N GLY A 65 -19.20 -6.45 -17.58
CA GLY A 65 -18.08 -5.90 -18.34
C GLY A 65 -16.86 -6.77 -18.10
N GLU A 66 -16.39 -7.46 -19.13
CA GLU A 66 -15.00 -7.92 -19.19
C GLU A 66 -14.12 -6.79 -18.62
N LEU A 67 -13.20 -7.13 -17.69
CA LEU A 67 -12.14 -6.22 -17.27
C LEU A 67 -11.66 -5.52 -18.55
N PRO A 68 -11.66 -4.18 -18.61
CA PRO A 68 -11.28 -3.52 -19.85
C PRO A 68 -9.93 -4.12 -20.26
N GLU A 69 -9.85 -4.69 -21.47
CA GLU A 69 -8.59 -4.88 -22.18
C GLU A 69 -8.03 -3.49 -22.53
N GLY A 70 -7.95 -2.62 -21.52
CA GLY A 70 -7.41 -1.29 -21.60
C GLY A 70 -5.93 -1.46 -21.79
N SER A 71 -5.44 -0.94 -22.91
CA SER A 71 -4.01 -0.77 -23.11
C SER A 71 -3.46 0.04 -21.93
N ASP A 72 -2.19 -0.19 -21.57
CA ASP A 72 -1.53 0.57 -20.50
C ASP A 72 -1.70 2.11 -20.67
N ALA A 73 -1.91 2.58 -21.91
CA ALA A 73 -2.13 3.98 -22.26
C ALA A 73 -3.42 4.61 -21.69
N ASP A 74 -4.44 3.82 -21.32
CA ASP A 74 -5.73 4.33 -20.85
C ASP A 74 -5.74 4.65 -19.35
N TRP A 75 -4.69 4.27 -18.61
CA TRP A 75 -4.59 4.52 -17.17
C TRP A 75 -3.99 5.90 -16.86
N PRO A 76 -4.46 6.59 -15.79
CA PRO A 76 -3.83 7.82 -15.32
C PRO A 76 -2.37 7.54 -14.95
N GLY A 77 -1.42 8.04 -15.74
CA GLY A 77 0.02 7.73 -15.60
C GLY A 77 0.57 6.71 -16.58
N GLY A 78 -0.24 6.24 -17.55
CA GLY A 78 0.20 5.48 -18.72
C GLY A 78 0.59 4.02 -18.46
N ARG A 79 0.23 3.45 -17.29
CA ARG A 79 0.39 2.01 -17.02
C ARG A 79 -0.61 1.52 -15.98
N MET A 80 -1.15 0.33 -16.18
CA MET A 80 -2.05 -0.30 -15.21
C MET A 80 -1.30 -0.62 -13.89
N PRO A 81 -1.91 -0.36 -12.72
CA PRO A 81 -1.37 -0.80 -11.43
C PRO A 81 -1.18 -2.33 -11.39
N LEU A 82 -0.04 -2.76 -10.87
CA LEU A 82 0.33 -4.17 -10.76
C LEU A 82 -0.64 -4.95 -9.86
N ALA A 83 -1.17 -4.31 -8.83
CA ALA A 83 -2.20 -4.90 -7.97
C ALA A 83 -3.48 -5.27 -8.75
N LEU A 84 -3.85 -4.46 -9.75
CA LEU A 84 -5.00 -4.77 -10.62
C LEU A 84 -4.63 -5.82 -11.66
N LYS A 85 -3.45 -5.70 -12.27
CA LYS A 85 -2.94 -6.65 -13.27
C LYS A 85 -2.88 -8.09 -12.76
N LEU A 86 -2.49 -8.28 -11.50
CA LEU A 86 -2.30 -9.60 -10.89
C LEU A 86 -3.43 -9.99 -9.93
N LEU A 87 -4.56 -9.28 -9.94
CA LEU A 87 -5.65 -9.47 -8.97
C LEU A 87 -6.21 -10.90 -8.97
N ASP A 88 -6.39 -11.49 -10.16
CA ASP A 88 -6.90 -12.86 -10.28
C ASP A 88 -5.89 -13.87 -9.73
N LYS A 89 -4.59 -13.66 -10.03
CA LYS A 89 -3.51 -14.49 -9.48
C LYS A 89 -3.38 -14.37 -7.97
N VAL A 90 -3.65 -13.20 -7.38
CA VAL A 90 -3.68 -13.04 -5.91
C VAL A 90 -4.71 -13.96 -5.28
N ARG A 91 -5.85 -14.20 -5.93
CA ARG A 91 -6.93 -15.05 -5.41
C ARG A 91 -6.63 -16.53 -5.62
N GLU A 92 -6.06 -16.88 -6.77
CA GLU A 92 -5.83 -18.29 -7.16
C GLU A 92 -4.49 -18.83 -6.64
N VAL A 93 -3.41 -18.07 -6.80
CA VAL A 93 -2.03 -18.48 -6.50
C VAL A 93 -1.23 -17.28 -5.94
N PRO A 94 -1.44 -16.88 -4.66
CA PRO A 94 -0.82 -15.70 -4.06
C PRO A 94 0.72 -15.67 -4.17
N VAL A 95 1.36 -16.84 -3.99
CA VAL A 95 2.81 -17.00 -4.11
C VAL A 95 3.30 -16.57 -5.50
N LEU A 96 2.59 -16.98 -6.56
CA LEU A 96 2.97 -16.66 -7.93
C LEU A 96 2.81 -15.17 -8.21
N ALA A 97 1.74 -14.55 -7.71
CA ALA A 97 1.53 -13.11 -7.84
C ALA A 97 2.69 -12.29 -7.22
N ILE A 98 3.22 -12.71 -6.07
CA ILE A 98 4.40 -12.07 -5.45
C ILE A 98 5.65 -12.28 -6.31
N LEU A 99 5.90 -13.49 -6.83
CA LEU A 99 7.11 -13.78 -7.61
C LEU A 99 7.13 -13.04 -8.95
N GLU A 100 5.99 -13.02 -9.65
CA GLU A 100 5.83 -12.25 -10.90
C GLU A 100 5.95 -10.75 -10.63
N GLY A 101 5.25 -10.25 -9.62
CA GLY A 101 5.31 -8.84 -9.26
C GLY A 101 6.70 -8.38 -8.83
N TRP A 102 7.48 -9.25 -8.17
CA TRP A 102 8.88 -8.96 -7.83
C TRP A 102 9.75 -8.78 -9.08
N GLY A 103 9.54 -9.61 -10.10
CA GLY A 103 10.26 -9.48 -11.37
C GLY A 103 10.01 -8.12 -12.04
N GLU A 104 8.75 -7.68 -12.09
CA GLU A 104 8.40 -6.37 -12.65
C GLU A 104 9.01 -5.20 -11.84
N VAL A 105 9.00 -5.32 -10.51
CA VAL A 105 9.61 -4.31 -9.62
C VAL A 105 11.13 -4.23 -9.81
N GLU A 106 11.82 -5.37 -9.90
CA GLU A 106 13.27 -5.39 -10.13
C GLU A 106 13.65 -4.78 -11.48
N GLU A 107 12.91 -5.09 -12.54
CA GLU A 107 13.14 -4.54 -13.88
C GLU A 107 12.98 -3.01 -13.90
N GLU A 108 11.89 -2.50 -13.32
CA GLU A 108 11.64 -1.05 -13.25
C GLU A 108 12.65 -0.32 -12.38
N LEU A 109 13.02 -0.89 -11.22
CA LEU A 109 14.07 -0.35 -10.35
C LEU A 109 15.42 -0.33 -11.06
N GLU A 110 15.80 -1.41 -11.74
CA GLU A 110 17.04 -1.49 -12.48
C GLU A 110 17.09 -0.40 -13.56
N LYS A 111 16.04 -0.30 -14.38
CA LYS A 111 15.94 0.70 -15.45
C LYS A 111 16.03 2.12 -14.90
N ALA A 112 15.31 2.44 -13.84
CA ALA A 112 15.30 3.79 -13.25
C ALA A 112 16.65 4.13 -12.58
N LEU A 113 17.18 3.24 -11.74
CA LEU A 113 18.36 3.51 -10.94
C LEU A 113 19.66 3.50 -11.75
N VAL A 114 19.76 2.65 -12.78
CA VAL A 114 20.92 2.66 -13.69
C VAL A 114 20.94 3.93 -14.54
N ALA A 115 19.78 4.49 -14.89
CA ALA A 115 19.70 5.77 -15.56
C ALA A 115 20.20 6.93 -14.67
N TRP A 116 20.00 6.84 -13.34
CA TRP A 116 20.46 7.84 -12.38
C TRP A 116 21.95 7.70 -12.02
N ASP A 117 22.44 6.47 -11.83
CA ASP A 117 23.86 6.20 -11.52
C ASP A 117 24.47 5.19 -12.51
N PRO A 118 24.99 5.65 -13.66
CA PRO A 118 25.64 4.78 -14.63
C PRO A 118 26.95 4.16 -14.12
N THR A 119 27.49 4.64 -12.98
CA THR A 119 28.73 4.11 -12.37
C THR A 119 28.48 2.91 -11.44
N THR A 120 27.26 2.37 -11.46
CA THR A 120 26.80 1.27 -10.63
C THR A 120 27.79 0.10 -10.54
N VAL A 121 28.15 -0.26 -9.31
CA VAL A 121 28.89 -1.49 -9.01
C VAL A 121 27.99 -2.71 -9.28
N ARG A 122 28.40 -3.52 -10.25
CA ARG A 122 27.74 -4.79 -10.59
C ARG A 122 28.16 -5.88 -9.62
N ASN A 123 27.26 -6.80 -9.33
CA ASN A 123 27.54 -8.00 -8.55
C ASN A 123 28.37 -9.01 -9.36
N ARG A 124 28.68 -10.17 -8.77
CA ARG A 124 29.46 -11.24 -9.40
C ARG A 124 28.84 -11.75 -10.71
N ASP A 125 27.52 -11.64 -10.85
CA ASP A 125 26.75 -12.07 -12.02
C ASP A 125 26.57 -10.94 -13.06
N GLY A 126 27.25 -9.79 -12.86
CA GLY A 126 27.17 -8.65 -13.75
C GLY A 126 25.88 -7.83 -13.62
N LYS A 127 25.02 -8.12 -12.64
CA LYS A 127 23.77 -7.40 -12.38
C LYS A 127 23.94 -6.25 -11.39
N PRO A 128 23.21 -5.14 -11.52
CA PRO A 128 23.18 -4.06 -10.53
C PRO A 128 22.80 -4.55 -9.13
N ASN A 129 23.50 -4.06 -8.10
CA ASN A 129 23.07 -4.30 -6.72
C ASN A 129 21.98 -3.30 -6.34
N LEU A 130 20.72 -3.63 -6.62
CA LEU A 130 19.56 -2.76 -6.40
C LEU A 130 19.46 -2.25 -4.95
N ALA A 131 19.75 -3.09 -3.95
CA ALA A 131 19.70 -2.66 -2.55
C ALA A 131 20.73 -1.56 -2.25
N GLN A 132 21.93 -1.65 -2.83
CA GLN A 132 22.95 -0.62 -2.69
C GLN A 132 22.58 0.66 -3.44
N LEU A 133 21.98 0.53 -4.62
CA LEU A 133 21.53 1.66 -5.42
C LEU A 133 20.40 2.44 -4.74
N ILE A 134 19.38 1.75 -4.24
CA ILE A 134 18.28 2.37 -3.50
C ILE A 134 18.81 3.12 -2.28
N ARG A 135 19.73 2.51 -1.52
CA ARG A 135 20.33 3.15 -0.34
C ARG A 135 21.14 4.39 -0.70
N ARG A 136 21.90 4.35 -1.80
CA ARG A 136 22.64 5.50 -2.31
C ARG A 136 21.71 6.63 -2.75
N ALA A 137 20.74 6.33 -3.62
CA ALA A 137 19.73 7.30 -4.07
C ALA A 137 18.96 7.92 -2.90
N THR A 138 18.65 7.12 -1.87
CA THR A 138 18.04 7.63 -0.63
C THR A 138 18.97 8.57 0.13
N THR A 139 20.26 8.22 0.26
CA THR A 139 21.27 9.05 0.93
C THR A 139 21.54 10.35 0.18
N ALA A 140 21.46 10.32 -1.15
CA ALA A 140 21.58 11.48 -2.04
C ALA A 140 20.29 12.33 -2.10
N ASN A 141 19.23 11.93 -1.39
CA ASN A 141 17.91 12.57 -1.41
C ASN A 141 17.19 12.50 -2.79
N GLU A 142 17.68 11.64 -3.68
CA GLU A 142 17.07 11.30 -4.97
C GLU A 142 15.92 10.30 -4.83
N LEU A 143 15.82 9.62 -3.69
CA LEU A 143 14.64 8.85 -3.30
C LEU A 143 14.22 9.19 -1.88
N PRO A 144 12.92 9.16 -1.57
CA PRO A 144 12.47 9.31 -0.20
C PRO A 144 12.76 8.03 0.58
N GLY A 145 13.14 8.16 1.87
CA GLY A 145 13.57 7.02 2.70
C GLY A 145 12.53 5.91 2.90
N TRP A 146 11.24 6.20 2.67
CA TRP A 146 10.21 5.17 2.69
C TRP A 146 10.38 4.14 1.55
N VAL A 147 11.03 4.49 0.43
CA VAL A 147 11.25 3.55 -0.68
C VAL A 147 12.18 2.42 -0.25
N GLU A 148 13.27 2.73 0.45
CA GLU A 148 14.16 1.72 1.00
C GLU A 148 13.44 0.80 2.00
N HIS A 149 12.59 1.38 2.85
CA HIS A 149 11.77 0.60 3.80
C HIS A 149 10.84 -0.37 3.07
N ASN A 150 10.07 0.12 2.10
CA ASN A 150 9.09 -0.68 1.35
C ASN A 150 9.77 -1.73 0.47
N TYR A 151 10.90 -1.41 -0.15
CA TYR A 151 11.71 -2.40 -0.88
C TYR A 151 12.15 -3.56 0.01
N ASN A 152 12.61 -3.26 1.24
CA ASN A 152 12.99 -4.30 2.19
C ASN A 152 11.78 -5.12 2.68
N ALA A 153 10.61 -4.49 2.86
CA ALA A 153 9.36 -5.20 3.19
C ALA A 153 8.95 -6.17 2.06
N MET A 154 8.93 -5.69 0.81
CA MET A 154 8.66 -6.51 -0.37
C MET A 154 9.65 -7.68 -0.49
N ARG A 155 10.94 -7.43 -0.28
CA ARG A 155 11.96 -8.49 -0.31
C ARG A 155 11.71 -9.59 0.73
N LYS A 156 11.24 -9.22 1.93
CA LYS A 156 10.87 -10.20 2.97
C LYS A 156 9.68 -11.04 2.53
N LEU A 157 8.63 -10.42 2.00
CA LEU A 157 7.44 -11.11 1.49
C LEU A 157 7.79 -12.04 0.32
N ARG A 158 8.66 -11.62 -0.60
CA ARG A 158 9.17 -12.46 -1.69
C ARG A 158 9.98 -13.65 -1.19
N ASN A 159 10.84 -13.45 -0.19
CA ASN A 159 11.58 -14.55 0.41
C ASN A 159 10.65 -15.53 1.14
N LEU A 160 9.61 -15.01 1.81
CA LEU A 160 8.57 -15.84 2.42
C LEU A 160 7.84 -16.66 1.35
N ALA A 161 7.43 -16.04 0.24
CA ALA A 161 6.80 -16.72 -0.90
C ALA A 161 7.69 -17.81 -1.49
N ALA A 162 8.98 -17.51 -1.70
CA ALA A 162 9.94 -18.43 -2.31
C ALA A 162 10.31 -19.63 -1.42
N HIS A 163 10.27 -19.48 -0.09
CA HIS A 163 10.78 -20.51 0.83
C HIS A 163 9.72 -21.18 1.70
N SER A 164 8.59 -20.53 1.98
CA SER A 164 7.65 -20.99 3.00
C SER A 164 6.28 -21.42 2.50
N MET A 165 5.99 -21.30 1.19
CA MET A 165 4.76 -21.72 0.47
C MET A 165 3.41 -21.23 1.02
N ALA A 166 3.32 -20.78 2.27
CA ALA A 166 2.13 -20.26 2.91
C ALA A 166 2.15 -18.73 2.85
N VAL A 167 1.66 -18.20 1.74
CA VAL A 167 1.34 -16.78 1.56
C VAL A 167 -0.16 -16.69 1.37
N ASP A 168 -0.82 -15.88 2.18
CA ASP A 168 -2.25 -15.63 2.03
C ASP A 168 -2.52 -14.51 0.97
N PRO A 169 -3.75 -14.42 0.43
CA PRO A 169 -4.09 -13.38 -0.53
C PRO A 169 -3.89 -11.94 -0.01
N SER A 170 -4.00 -11.72 1.30
CA SER A 170 -3.82 -10.39 1.88
C SER A 170 -2.36 -9.94 1.85
N GLN A 171 -1.43 -10.86 2.10
CA GLN A 171 0.01 -10.63 1.99
C GLN A 171 0.46 -10.40 0.55
N ALA A 172 -0.13 -11.13 -0.40
CA ALA A 172 0.13 -10.90 -1.82
C ALA A 172 -0.41 -9.53 -2.27
N PHE A 173 -1.60 -9.15 -1.83
CA PHE A 173 -2.15 -7.82 -2.11
C PHE A 173 -1.33 -6.69 -1.46
N GLU A 174 -0.86 -6.88 -0.22
CA GLU A 174 0.05 -5.95 0.46
C GLU A 174 1.34 -5.77 -0.35
N PHE A 175 1.96 -6.87 -0.79
CA PHE A 175 3.15 -6.83 -1.63
C PHE A 175 2.92 -5.99 -2.89
N LEU A 176 1.82 -6.24 -3.61
CA LEU A 176 1.52 -5.52 -4.87
C LEU A 176 1.20 -4.04 -4.63
N SER A 177 0.55 -3.72 -3.51
CA SER A 177 0.29 -2.33 -3.12
C SER A 177 1.58 -1.56 -2.83
N LEU A 178 2.54 -2.21 -2.15
CA LEU A 178 3.87 -1.65 -1.92
C LEU A 178 4.64 -1.48 -3.23
N ALA A 179 4.52 -2.45 -4.14
CA ALA A 179 5.13 -2.40 -5.47
C ALA A 179 4.63 -1.21 -6.28
N ASP A 180 3.31 -1.02 -6.35
CA ASP A 180 2.70 0.10 -7.06
C ASP A 180 3.16 1.45 -6.51
N LEU A 181 3.20 1.56 -5.18
CA LEU A 181 3.66 2.79 -4.52
C LEU A 181 5.13 3.10 -4.84
N VAL A 182 6.02 2.10 -4.81
CA VAL A 182 7.43 2.28 -5.18
C VAL A 182 7.58 2.62 -6.66
N MET A 183 6.91 1.89 -7.56
CA MET A 183 7.01 2.13 -9.00
C MET A 183 6.47 3.50 -9.40
N ASN A 184 5.36 3.95 -8.80
CA ASN A 184 4.82 5.27 -9.08
C ASN A 184 5.76 6.40 -8.65
N GLU A 185 6.47 6.25 -7.53
CA GLU A 185 7.49 7.21 -7.11
C GLU A 185 8.68 7.28 -8.08
N LEU A 186 9.17 6.12 -8.53
CA LEU A 186 10.25 6.06 -9.52
C LEU A 186 9.87 6.78 -10.80
N ARG A 187 8.66 6.50 -11.31
CA ARG A 187 8.12 7.13 -12.52
C ARG A 187 7.98 8.64 -12.35
N ARG A 188 7.40 9.09 -11.24
CA ARG A 188 7.25 10.51 -10.92
C ARG A 188 8.60 11.25 -10.97
N ARG A 189 9.66 10.65 -10.43
CA ARG A 189 11.00 11.22 -10.45
C ARG A 189 11.66 11.18 -11.84
N ALA A 190 11.48 10.09 -12.58
CA ALA A 190 11.96 10.01 -13.96
C ALA A 190 11.32 11.08 -14.86
N THR A 191 10.01 11.34 -14.70
CA THR A 191 9.33 12.42 -15.42
C THR A 191 9.84 13.80 -14.99
N ALA A 192 10.07 14.02 -13.69
CA ALA A 192 10.61 15.29 -13.19
C ALA A 192 12.01 15.60 -13.77
N GLN A 193 12.86 14.59 -13.94
CA GLN A 193 14.19 14.75 -14.54
C GLN A 193 14.17 14.92 -16.06
N SER A 194 13.14 14.45 -16.75
CA SER A 194 13.02 14.56 -18.22
C SER A 194 12.44 15.91 -18.67
N GLY A 195 11.90 16.70 -17.74
CA GLY A 195 11.28 18.00 -17.99
C GLY A 195 12.20 19.21 -17.74
N GLU A 196 13.44 18.97 -17.29
CA GLU A 196 14.51 19.97 -17.18
C GLU A 196 15.42 19.93 -18.42
#